data_AF-A0A2H0UPK6-F1
#
_entry.id   AF-A0A2H0UPK6-F1
#
_cell.length_a   1.000
_cell.length_b   1.000
_cell.length_c   1.000
_cell.angle_alpha   90.00
_cell.angle_beta   90.00
_cell.angle_gamma   90.00
#
_symmetry.space_group_name_H-M   'P 1'
#
loop_
_entity.id
_entity.type
_entity.pdbx_description
1 polymer ?
#
loop_
_entity_poly.entity_id
_entity_poly.type
_entity_poly.pdbx_seq_one_letter_code
_entity_poly.pdbx_strand_id
1 'polypeptide(L)'
;MQTYQTFYSSIIKPFFSPPSWLFGLAWSIIYPLIMAAGIYLVYLTIKKRLPAYFVVLFAINIIANLLFTPIQLGLTALWPATIDILVVLLSLAAIEIKIYRYSKTIFWLFIPYLLWGAFATILQISITVLN
;
A
#
# COMPACT_ATOMS: atom_id res chain seq x y z
N MET A 1 27.49 13.30 3.82
CA MET A 1 26.14 12.72 3.98
C MET A 1 25.29 13.29 2.86
N GLN A 2 24.90 12.48 1.87
CA GLN A 2 23.98 12.94 0.83
C GLN A 2 22.63 13.23 1.48
N THR A 3 22.14 14.47 1.37
CA THR A 3 20.83 14.86 1.89
C THR A 3 19.76 14.20 1.03
N TYR A 4 18.62 13.80 1.63
CA TYR A 4 17.46 13.27 0.90
C TYR A 4 17.12 14.11 -0.34
N GLN A 5 17.24 15.43 -0.24
CA GLN A 5 17.02 16.37 -1.33
C GLN A 5 17.99 16.21 -2.51
N THR A 6 19.26 15.88 -2.28
CA THR A 6 20.26 15.67 -3.35
C THR A 6 20.02 14.34 -4.08
N PHE A 7 19.65 13.28 -3.35
CA PHE A 7 19.25 11.99 -3.92
C PHE A 7 17.92 12.09 -4.69
N TYR A 8 16.90 12.73 -4.11
CA TYR A 8 15.59 12.89 -4.76
C TYR A 8 15.59 13.80 -6.00
N SER A 9 16.65 14.62 -6.15
CA SER A 9 16.87 15.48 -7.31
C SER A 9 17.74 14.82 -8.39
N SER A 10 18.54 13.81 -8.03
CA SER A 10 19.33 13.03 -9.00
C SER A 10 18.54 11.89 -9.64
N ILE A 11 17.42 11.49 -9.05
CA ILE A 11 16.58 10.40 -9.56
C ILE A 11 15.80 10.86 -10.79
N ILE A 12 15.94 10.10 -11.88
CA ILE A 12 15.10 10.27 -13.07
C ILE A 12 13.70 9.79 -12.72
N LYS A 13 12.74 10.71 -12.76
CA LYS A 13 11.31 10.44 -12.50
C LYS A 13 10.57 10.25 -13.80
N PRO A 14 9.63 9.29 -13.87
CA PRO A 14 8.78 9.16 -15.03
C PRO A 14 7.85 10.37 -15.17
N PHE A 15 7.42 10.68 -16.40
CA PHE A 15 6.57 11.83 -16.72
C PHE A 15 5.20 11.82 -16.00
N PHE A 16 4.74 10.64 -15.56
CA PHE A 16 3.48 10.45 -14.85
C PHE A 16 3.62 10.54 -13.32
N SER A 17 4.81 10.84 -12.79
CA SER A 17 5.01 11.03 -11.35
C SER A 17 4.15 12.21 -10.85
N PRO A 18 3.22 11.98 -9.91
CA PRO A 18 2.35 13.05 -9.46
C PRO A 18 3.11 14.01 -8.54
N PRO A 19 2.57 15.23 -8.35
CA PRO A 19 3.13 16.17 -7.40
C PRO A 19 3.00 15.63 -5.96
N SER A 20 3.94 16.00 -5.09
CA SER A 20 4.04 15.49 -3.72
C SER A 20 2.76 15.66 -2.89
N TRP A 21 2.02 16.76 -3.10
CA TRP A 21 0.76 17.01 -2.40
C TRP A 21 -0.33 15.98 -2.72
N LEU A 22 -0.32 15.37 -3.91
CA LEU A 22 -1.32 14.39 -4.30
C LEU A 22 -1.19 13.09 -3.49
N PHE A 23 0.04 12.72 -3.11
CA PHE A 23 0.26 11.58 -2.21
C PHE A 23 -0.38 11.81 -0.85
N GLY A 24 -0.20 13.01 -0.27
CA GLY A 24 -0.81 13.37 1.00
C GLY A 24 -2.34 13.33 0.94
N LEU A 25 -2.93 13.83 -0.15
CA LEU A 25 -4.38 13.80 -0.37
C LEU A 25 -4.91 12.37 -0.52
N ALA A 26 -4.26 11.53 -1.33
CA ALA A 26 -4.66 10.15 -1.54
C ALA A 26 -4.67 9.36 -0.22
N TRP A 27 -3.58 9.44 0.55
CA TRP A 27 -3.48 8.75 1.85
C TRP A 27 -4.47 9.28 2.89
N SER A 28 -4.81 10.57 2.86
CA SER A 28 -5.82 11.16 3.74
C SER A 28 -7.22 10.55 3.51
N ILE A 29 -7.50 10.06 2.31
CA ILE A 29 -8.76 9.37 1.98
C ILE A 29 -8.63 7.86 2.25
N ILE A 30 -7.50 7.27 1.87
CA ILE A 30 -7.28 5.82 1.95
C ILE A 30 -7.17 5.35 3.40
N TYR A 31 -6.46 6.06 4.28
CA TYR A 31 -6.29 5.62 5.68
C TYR A 31 -7.61 5.49 6.46
N PRO A 32 -8.56 6.45 6.40
CA PRO A 32 -9.87 6.26 6.99
C PRO A 32 -10.63 5.03 6.47
N LEU A 33 -10.54 4.77 5.15
CA LEU A 33 -11.19 3.60 4.53
C LEU A 33 -10.56 2.29 5.01
N ILE A 34 -9.22 2.23 5.05
CA ILE A 34 -8.46 1.10 5.59
C ILE A 34 -8.87 0.86 7.06
N MET A 35 -8.95 1.92 7.86
CA MET A 35 -9.34 1.82 9.27
C MET A 35 -10.77 1.29 9.41
N ALA A 36 -11.73 1.84 8.67
CA ALA A 36 -13.12 1.38 8.68
C ALA A 36 -13.24 -0.09 8.26
N ALA A 37 -12.55 -0.48 7.19
CA ALA A 37 -12.50 -1.85 6.70
C ALA A 37 -11.85 -2.81 7.71
N GLY A 38 -10.75 -2.40 8.34
CA GLY A 38 -10.05 -3.17 9.37
C GLY A 38 -10.90 -3.41 10.62
N ILE A 39 -11.57 -2.36 11.12
CA ILE A 39 -12.50 -2.47 12.25
C ILE A 39 -13.64 -3.45 11.91
N TYR A 40 -14.23 -3.32 10.72
CA TYR A 40 -15.32 -4.19 10.30
C TYR A 40 -14.87 -5.64 10.08
N LEU A 41 -13.66 -5.85 9.56
CA LEU A 41 -13.03 -7.16 9.41
C LEU A 41 -12.85 -7.86 10.76
N VAL A 42 -12.33 -7.15 11.76
CA VAL A 42 -12.18 -7.68 13.13
C VAL A 42 -13.55 -7.98 13.75
N TYR A 43 -14.53 -7.09 13.56
CA TYR A 43 -15.90 -7.31 14.04
C TYR A 43 -16.52 -8.61 13.47
N LEU A 44 -16.40 -8.84 12.15
CA LEU A 44 -16.91 -10.07 11.51
C LEU A 44 -16.16 -11.32 11.98
N THR A 45 -14.87 -11.18 12.27
CA THR A 45 -14.03 -12.27 12.81
C THR A 45 -14.50 -12.65 14.23
N ILE A 46 -14.76 -11.67 15.11
CA ILE A 46 -15.29 -11.91 16.46
C ILE A 46 -16.67 -12.57 16.41
N LYS A 47 -17.51 -12.19 15.43
CA LYS A 47 -18.81 -12.83 15.19
C LYS A 47 -18.72 -14.21 14.52
N LYS A 48 -17.51 -14.76 14.31
CA LYS A 48 -17.25 -16.03 13.62
C LYS A 48 -17.83 -16.11 12.20
N ARG A 49 -18.06 -14.96 11.56
CA ARG A 49 -18.50 -14.84 10.15
C ARG A 49 -17.33 -14.76 9.19
N LEU A 50 -16.14 -14.50 9.70
CA LEU A 50 -14.91 -14.39 8.96
C LEU A 50 -13.81 -15.24 9.61
N PRO A 51 -13.03 -16.00 8.84
CA PRO A 51 -11.84 -16.69 9.34
C PRO A 51 -10.80 -15.72 9.92
N ALA A 52 -10.17 -16.10 11.04
CA ALA A 52 -9.17 -15.26 11.72
C ALA A 52 -7.92 -14.96 10.87
N TYR A 53 -7.60 -15.79 9.87
CA TYR A 53 -6.45 -15.56 8.99
C TYR A 53 -6.56 -14.24 8.19
N PHE A 54 -7.77 -13.72 7.95
CA PHE A 54 -7.95 -12.43 7.30
C PHE A 54 -7.37 -11.28 8.13
N VAL A 55 -7.48 -11.35 9.46
CA VAL A 55 -6.89 -10.36 10.36
C VAL A 55 -5.37 -10.41 10.28
N VAL A 56 -4.80 -11.62 10.21
CA VAL A 56 -3.34 -11.82 10.08
C VAL A 56 -2.84 -11.27 8.74
N LEU A 57 -3.51 -11.61 7.63
CA LEU A 57 -3.17 -11.06 6.30
C LEU A 57 -3.25 -9.54 6.28
N PHE A 58 -4.30 -8.97 6.87
CA PHE A 58 -4.47 -7.52 6.95
C PHE A 58 -3.38 -6.87 7.81
N ALA A 59 -3.00 -7.47 8.94
CA ALA A 59 -1.90 -6.98 9.77
C ALA A 59 -0.56 -7.00 9.00
N ILE A 60 -0.26 -8.08 8.28
CA ILE A 60 0.94 -8.17 7.43
C ILE A 60 0.93 -7.06 6.38
N ASN A 61 -0.22 -6.83 5.73
CA ASN A 61 -0.35 -5.78 4.72
C ASN A 61 -0.08 -4.37 5.28
N ILE A 62 -0.62 -4.06 6.46
CA ILE A 62 -0.38 -2.77 7.13
C ILE A 62 1.09 -2.62 7.54
N ILE A 63 1.71 -3.67 8.07
CA ILE A 63 3.12 -3.63 8.46
C ILE A 63 4.00 -3.38 7.22
N ALA A 64 3.77 -4.12 6.13
CA ALA A 64 4.48 -3.89 4.87
C ALA A 64 4.25 -2.45 4.36
N ASN A 65 3.02 -1.96 4.39
CA ASN A 65 2.71 -0.58 3.97
C ASN A 65 3.47 0.47 4.80
N LEU A 66 3.61 0.25 6.10
CA LEU A 66 4.38 1.14 6.98
C LEU A 66 5.89 1.05 6.76
N LEU A 67 6.41 -0.12 6.35
CA LEU A 67 7.82 -0.34 6.03
C LEU A 67 8.24 0.30 4.71
N PHE A 68 7.32 0.47 3.76
CA PHE A 68 7.61 1.11 2.47
C PHE A 68 8.30 2.47 2.60
N THR A 69 7.78 3.34 3.47
CA THR A 69 8.26 4.72 3.64
C THR A 69 9.72 4.78 4.15
N PRO A 70 10.10 4.10 5.26
CA PRO A 70 11.48 4.08 5.71
C PRO A 70 12.43 3.37 4.74
N ILE A 71 11.98 2.34 4.00
CA ILE A 71 12.82 1.68 2.99
C ILE A 71 13.13 2.64 1.83
N GLN A 72 12.10 3.30 1.28
CA GLN A 72 12.26 4.21 0.15
C GLN A 72 13.04 5.48 0.53
N LEU A 73 12.69 6.11 1.66
CA LEU A 73 13.24 7.42 2.05
C LEU A 73 14.52 7.32 2.89
N GLY A 74 14.64 6.29 3.72
CA GLY A 74 15.74 6.13 4.67
C GLY A 74 16.90 5.33 4.09
N LEU A 75 16.60 4.17 3.48
CA LEU A 75 17.64 3.31 2.91
C LEU A 75 18.02 3.68 1.48
N THR A 76 17.28 4.59 0.84
CA THR A 76 17.48 5.00 -0.57
C THR A 76 17.56 3.79 -1.52
N ALA A 77 16.94 2.68 -1.12
CA ALA A 77 17.13 1.38 -1.75
C ALA A 77 15.92 1.06 -2.65
N LEU A 78 16.07 1.37 -3.95
CA LEU A 78 15.00 1.26 -4.94
C LEU A 78 14.48 -0.18 -5.12
N TRP A 79 15.41 -1.15 -5.14
CA TRP A 79 15.08 -2.57 -5.27
C TRP A 79 14.28 -3.12 -4.06
N PRO A 80 14.75 -2.96 -2.80
CA PRO A 80 13.95 -3.34 -1.63
C PRO A 80 12.58 -2.66 -1.56
N ALA A 81 12.48 -1.36 -1.89
CA ALA A 81 11.21 -0.66 -1.92
C ALA A 81 10.25 -1.21 -2.99
N THR A 82 10.78 -1.64 -4.14
CA THR A 82 9.99 -2.30 -5.19
C THR A 82 9.45 -3.66 -4.73
N ILE A 83 10.27 -4.45 -4.05
CA ILE A 83 9.83 -5.75 -3.51
C ILE A 83 8.76 -5.53 -2.44
N ASP A 84 8.96 -4.58 -1.54
CA ASP A 84 8.02 -4.27 -0.46
C ASP A 84 6.65 -3.81 -1.00
N ILE A 85 6.63 -2.89 -1.98
CA ILE A 85 5.36 -2.43 -2.56
C ILE A 85 4.62 -3.53 -3.33
N LEU A 86 5.35 -4.47 -3.96
CA LEU A 86 4.76 -5.66 -4.55
C LEU A 86 4.15 -6.57 -3.48
N VAL A 87 4.80 -6.74 -2.33
CA VAL A 87 4.23 -7.49 -1.19
C VAL A 87 2.95 -6.83 -0.69
N VAL A 88 2.93 -5.49 -0.57
CA VAL A 88 1.72 -4.74 -0.21
C VAL A 88 0.60 -4.97 -1.24
N LEU A 89 0.89 -4.82 -2.54
CA LEU A 89 -0.11 -4.97 -3.60
C LEU A 89 -0.68 -6.39 -3.64
N LEU A 90 0.19 -7.41 -3.64
CA LEU A 90 -0.21 -8.81 -3.75
C LEU A 90 -0.97 -9.29 -2.51
N SER A 91 -0.53 -8.88 -1.31
CA SER A 91 -1.24 -9.23 -0.08
C SER A 91 -2.62 -8.58 -0.01
N LEU A 92 -2.75 -7.31 -0.44
CA LEU A 92 -4.04 -6.62 -0.51
C LEU A 92 -4.97 -7.27 -1.55
N ALA A 93 -4.47 -7.54 -2.75
CA ALA A 93 -5.24 -8.22 -3.79
C ALA A 93 -5.73 -9.61 -3.33
N ALA A 94 -4.88 -10.36 -2.62
CA ALA A 94 -5.25 -11.65 -2.06
C ALA A 94 -6.35 -11.53 -0.99
N ILE A 95 -6.34 -10.48 -0.17
CA ILE A 95 -7.42 -10.18 0.78
C ILE A 95 -8.71 -9.86 0.01
N GLU A 96 -8.67 -8.96 -0.98
CA GLU A 96 -9.86 -8.56 -1.74
C GLU A 96 -10.56 -9.71 -2.46
N ILE A 97 -9.80 -10.55 -3.18
CA ILE A 97 -10.35 -11.69 -3.93
C ILE A 97 -11.07 -12.66 -2.98
N LYS A 98 -10.50 -12.90 -1.80
CA LYS A 98 -11.08 -13.82 -0.82
C LYS A 98 -12.23 -13.18 -0.06
N ILE A 99 -12.12 -11.91 0.32
CA ILE A 99 -13.12 -11.21 1.15
C ILE A 99 -14.41 -10.95 0.38
N TYR A 100 -14.38 -10.87 -0.96
CA TYR A 100 -15.57 -10.67 -1.79
C TYR A 100 -16.70 -11.67 -1.47
N ARG A 101 -16.34 -12.93 -1.19
CA ARG A 101 -17.31 -13.99 -0.84
C ARG A 101 -17.89 -13.84 0.57
N TYR A 102 -17.24 -13.11 1.47
CA TYR A 102 -17.64 -12.93 2.87
C TYR A 102 -18.30 -11.58 3.13
N SER A 103 -17.79 -10.50 2.53
CA SER A 103 -18.27 -9.15 2.73
C SER A 103 -17.96 -8.25 1.54
N LYS A 104 -19.01 -7.90 0.77
CA LYS A 104 -18.92 -6.92 -0.31
C LYS A 104 -18.54 -5.53 0.22
N THR A 105 -18.94 -5.19 1.44
CA THR A 105 -18.61 -3.89 2.06
C THR A 105 -17.10 -3.75 2.25
N ILE A 106 -16.43 -4.75 2.81
CA ILE A 106 -14.96 -4.70 3.01
C ILE A 106 -14.25 -4.64 1.65
N PHE A 107 -14.73 -5.43 0.68
CA PHE A 107 -14.21 -5.40 -0.69
C PHE A 107 -14.25 -3.99 -1.29
N TRP A 108 -15.42 -3.34 -1.29
CA TRP A 108 -15.56 -1.98 -1.85
C TRP A 108 -14.73 -0.92 -1.10
N LEU A 109 -14.54 -1.07 0.21
CA LEU A 109 -13.71 -0.15 1.01
C LEU A 109 -12.22 -0.28 0.68
N PHE A 110 -11.75 -1.46 0.25
CA PHE A 110 -10.35 -1.66 -0.13
C PHE A 110 -10.04 -1.27 -1.58
N ILE A 111 -11.03 -1.14 -2.46
CA ILE A 111 -10.78 -0.78 -3.87
C ILE A 111 -9.94 0.50 -4.04
N PRO A 112 -10.24 1.63 -3.34
CA PRO A 112 -9.42 2.82 -3.45
C PRO A 112 -7.96 2.58 -3.05
N TYR A 113 -7.74 1.73 -2.04
CA TYR A 113 -6.41 1.34 -1.61
C TYR A 113 -5.71 0.45 -2.65
N LEU A 114 -6.42 -0.50 -3.27
CA LEU A 114 -5.86 -1.36 -4.32
C LEU A 114 -5.46 -0.55 -5.56
N LEU A 115 -6.32 0.35 -6.02
CA LEU A 115 -6.05 1.22 -7.17
C LEU A 115 -4.81 2.10 -6.92
N TRP A 116 -4.73 2.69 -5.73
CA TRP A 116 -3.57 3.50 -5.35
C TRP A 116 -2.30 2.66 -5.21
N GLY A 117 -2.39 1.47 -4.61
CA GLY A 117 -1.27 0.54 -4.50
C GLY A 117 -0.74 0.08 -5.86
N ALA A 118 -1.61 -0.18 -6.83
CA ALA A 118 -1.23 -0.53 -8.20
C ALA A 118 -0.51 0.63 -8.89
N PHE A 119 -1.04 1.85 -8.77
CA PHE A 119 -0.40 3.05 -9.30
C PHE A 119 0.99 3.28 -8.68
N ALA A 120 1.08 3.21 -7.35
CA ALA A 120 2.34 3.40 -6.63
C ALA A 120 3.38 2.31 -6.98
N THR A 121 2.93 1.07 -7.23
CA THR A 121 3.79 -0.01 -7.71
C THR A 121 4.39 0.30 -9.09
N ILE A 122 3.56 0.73 -10.05
CA ILE A 122 4.02 1.10 -11.40
C ILE A 122 5.02 2.26 -11.32
N LEU A 123 4.73 3.25 -10.46
CA LEU A 123 5.62 4.38 -10.23
C LEU A 123 6.97 3.93 -9.66
N GLN A 124 6.96 3.09 -8.63
CA GLN A 124 8.17 2.59 -7.97
C GLN A 124 9.03 1.74 -8.92
N ILE A 125 8.41 0.84 -9.69
CA ILE A 125 9.10 0.04 -10.70
C ILE A 125 9.72 0.96 -11.75
N SER A 126 8.98 1.96 -12.21
CA SER A 126 9.47 2.91 -13.21
C SER A 126 10.67 3.71 -12.69
N ILE A 127 10.62 4.16 -11.43
CA ILE A 127 11.77 4.81 -10.77
C ILE A 127 12.96 3.85 -10.70
N THR A 128 12.73 2.58 -10.35
CA THR A 128 13.80 1.57 -10.20
C THR A 128 14.41 1.17 -11.54
N VAL A 129 13.65 1.17 -12.64
CA VAL A 129 14.16 0.86 -13.98
C VAL A 129 14.91 2.04 -14.60
N LEU A 130 14.56 3.28 -14.24
CA LEU A 130 15.18 4.49 -14.77
C LEU A 130 16.50 4.88 -14.09
N ASN A 131 16.92 4.20 -13.01
CA ASN A 131 18.11 4.53 -12.21
C ASN A 131 18.95 3.28 -11.92
#